data_AF-A0A1Q3VBS1-F1
#
_entry.id   AF-A0A1Q3VBS1-F1
#
_cell.length_a   1.000
_cell.length_b   1.000
_cell.length_c   1.000
_cell.angle_alpha   90.00
_cell.angle_beta   90.00
_cell.angle_gamma   90.00
#
_symmetry.space_group_name_H-M   'P 1'
#
loop_
_entity.id
_entity.type
_entity.pdbx_description
1 polymer ?
#
loop_
_entity_poly.entity_id
_entity_poly.type
_entity_poly.pdbx_seq_one_letter_code
_entity_poly.pdbx_strand_id
1 'polypeptide(L)' 'MNIHPSVTIKRVVEAVERSHQLLDNPGFCVQCGEDAEGVEPDARSYECEACGEPGVYGAEELLIMMAA' A
#
# COMPACT_ATOMS: atom_id res chain seq x y z
N MET A 1 11.09 -7.90 -4.33
CA MET A 1 10.03 -8.04 -3.31
C MET A 1 9.00 -9.02 -3.84
N ASN A 2 8.43 -9.89 -2.99
CA ASN A 2 7.30 -10.72 -3.40
C ASN A 2 6.03 -10.01 -2.93
N ILE A 3 5.26 -9.45 -3.86
CA ILE A 3 4.02 -8.72 -3.57
C ILE A 3 2.85 -9.68 -3.67
N HIS A 4 1.98 -9.69 -2.67
CA HIS A 4 0.78 -10.51 -2.64
C HIS A 4 -0.06 -10.26 -3.91
N PRO A 5 -0.54 -11.30 -4.61
CA PRO A 5 -1.17 -11.17 -5.93
C PRO A 5 -2.44 -10.32 -5.95
N SER A 6 -3.08 -10.09 -4.78
CA SER A 6 -4.22 -9.17 -4.70
C SER A 6 -3.79 -7.70 -4.78
N VAL A 7 -2.55 -7.33 -4.47
CA VAL A 7 -2.03 -5.96 -4.54
C VAL A 7 -1.59 -5.68 -5.98
N THR A 8 -2.59 -5.45 -6.83
CA THR A 8 -2.38 -5.18 -8.25
C THR A 8 -2.05 -3.71 -8.49
N ILE A 9 -1.33 -3.41 -9.59
CA ILE A 9 -1.01 -2.03 -9.98
C ILE A 9 -2.28 -1.17 -10.12
N LYS A 10 -3.36 -1.74 -10.62
CA LYS A 10 -4.64 -1.05 -10.77
C LYS A 10 -5.19 -0.58 -9.42
N ARG A 11 -5.22 -1.47 -8.42
CA ARG A 11 -5.69 -1.12 -7.05
C ARG A 11 -4.82 -0.03 -6.43
N VAL A 12 -3.50 -0.11 -6.64
CA VAL A 12 -2.55 0.89 -6.13
C VAL A 12 -2.78 2.24 -6.78
N VAL A 13 -2.90 2.30 -8.12
CA VAL A 13 -3.19 3.55 -8.85
C VAL A 13 -4.52 4.15 -8.42
N GLU A 14 -5.59 3.36 -8.32
CA GLU A 14 -6.90 3.84 -7.86
C GLU A 14 -6.84 4.44 -6.44
N ALA A 15 -6.01 3.87 -5.56
CA ALA A 15 -5.81 4.41 -4.22
C ALA A 15 -5.03 5.72 -4.20
N VAL A 16 -3.95 5.84 -4.99
CA VAL A 16 -3.20 7.10 -5.15
C VAL A 16 -4.05 8.21 -5.78
N GLU A 17 -4.85 7.89 -6.79
CA GLU A 17 -5.74 8.88 -7.40
C GLU A 17 -6.80 9.37 -6.41
N ARG A 18 -7.30 8.48 -5.54
CA ARG A 18 -8.26 8.81 -4.49
C ARG A 18 -7.64 9.66 -3.39
N SER A 19 -6.42 9.33 -2.93
CA SER A 19 -5.71 10.07 -1.87
C SER A 19 -5.47 11.54 -2.25
N HIS A 20 -5.28 11.83 -3.55
CA HIS A 20 -5.14 13.21 -4.03
C HIS A 20 -6.45 14.02 -4.03
N GLN A 21 -7.60 13.38 -3.93
CA GLN A 21 -8.91 14.05 -3.94
C GLN A 21 -9.57 14.10 -2.57
N LEU A 22 -9.17 13.20 -1.68
CA LEU A 22 -9.69 13.06 -0.33
C LEU A 22 -8.59 13.28 0.70
N LEU A 23 -8.87 12.97 1.97
CA LEU A 23 -7.90 13.06 3.07
C LEU A 23 -7.47 11.67 3.55
N ASP A 24 -7.71 10.62 2.75
CA ASP A 24 -7.24 9.27 3.07
C ASP A 24 -5.75 9.12 2.75
N ASN A 25 -5.09 8.32 3.57
CA ASN A 25 -3.67 7.96 3.45
C ASN A 25 -3.61 6.43 3.28
N PRO A 26 -3.85 5.90 2.07
CA PRO A 26 -3.98 4.47 1.85
C PRO A 26 -2.62 3.78 1.80
N GLY A 27 -2.57 2.58 2.36
CA GLY A 27 -1.46 1.65 2.21
C GLY A 27 -1.96 0.23 1.97
N PHE A 28 -1.02 -0.66 1.65
CA PHE A 28 -1.32 -2.07 1.40
C PHE A 28 -0.27 -2.95 2.06
N CYS A 29 -0.71 -4.08 2.62
CA CYS A 29 0.20 -5.10 3.07
C CYS A 29 0.66 -5.96 1.88
N VAL A 30 1.96 -5.93 1.54
CA VAL A 30 2.52 -6.74 0.45
C VAL A 30 2.60 -8.22 0.78
N GLN A 31 2.36 -8.63 2.03
CA GLN A 31 2.42 -10.03 2.45
C GLN A 31 1.05 -10.73 2.37
N CYS A 32 0.00 -10.12 2.92
CA CYS A 32 -1.35 -10.71 2.94
C CYS A 32 -2.35 -10.02 2.00
N GLY A 33 -2.02 -8.83 1.50
CA GLY A 33 -2.84 -8.08 0.56
C GLY A 33 -4.01 -7.30 1.15
N GLU A 34 -4.07 -7.19 2.48
CA GLU A 34 -5.03 -6.36 3.22
C GLU A 34 -4.73 -4.86 3.05
N ASP A 35 -5.78 -4.07 3.12
CA ASP A 35 -5.70 -2.61 3.05
C ASP A 35 -5.30 -2.04 4.41
N ALA A 36 -4.60 -0.90 4.40
CA ALA A 36 -4.22 -0.17 5.60
C ALA A 36 -4.57 1.32 5.43
N GLU A 37 -5.02 1.94 6.52
CA GLU A 37 -5.44 3.35 6.54
C GLU A 37 -4.48 4.19 7.39
N GLY A 38 -4.39 5.49 7.11
CA GLY A 38 -3.52 6.40 7.87
C GLY A 38 -2.03 6.18 7.63
N VAL A 39 -1.67 5.54 6.51
CA VAL A 39 -0.30 5.14 6.17
C VAL A 39 0.41 6.27 5.43
N GLU A 40 1.58 6.71 5.91
CA GLU A 40 2.36 7.75 5.21
C GLU A 40 2.61 7.33 3.75
N PRO A 41 2.53 8.26 2.76
CA PRO A 41 2.70 7.94 1.34
C PRO A 41 4.02 7.22 1.01
N ASP A 42 5.07 7.51 1.77
CA ASP A 42 6.42 6.96 1.69
C ASP A 42 6.70 5.84 2.72
N ALA A 43 5.69 5.39 3.47
CA ALA A 43 5.84 4.34 4.46
C ALA A 43 6.37 3.04 3.85
N ARG A 44 7.27 2.37 4.58
CA ARG A 44 7.85 1.09 4.20
C ARG A 44 7.89 0.16 5.41
N SER A 45 7.43 -1.08 5.22
CA SER A 45 7.54 -2.15 6.20
C SER A 45 6.91 -1.84 7.57
N TYR A 46 5.80 -1.08 7.58
CA TYR A 46 4.98 -0.96 8.77
C TYR A 46 4.37 -2.31 9.13
N GLU A 47 4.11 -2.55 10.41
CA GLU A 47 3.45 -3.76 10.89
C GLU A 47 2.00 -3.80 10.39
N CYS A 48 1.59 -4.92 9.80
CA CYS A 48 0.23 -5.11 9.34
C CYS A 48 -0.68 -5.57 10.50
N GLU A 49 -1.73 -4.81 10.78
CA GLU A 49 -2.69 -5.17 11.84
C GLU A 49 -3.46 -6.48 11.57
N ALA A 50 -3.52 -6.93 10.32
CA ALA A 50 -4.24 -8.15 9.94
C ALA A 50 -3.40 -9.43 10.03
N CYS A 51 -2.11 -9.39 9.67
CA CYS A 51 -1.25 -10.57 9.64
C CYS A 51 -0.03 -10.51 10.57
N GLY A 52 0.26 -9.34 11.16
CA GLY A 52 1.41 -9.13 12.05
C GLY A 52 2.77 -9.01 11.34
N GLU A 53 2.83 -9.17 10.02
CA GLU A 53 4.07 -9.05 9.26
C GLU A 53 4.43 -7.58 8.98
N PRO A 54 5.73 -7.23 8.89
CA PRO A 54 6.20 -5.89 8.53
C PRO A 54 6.05 -5.64 7.01
N GLY A 55 4.80 -5.61 6.56
CA GLY A 55 4.43 -5.66 5.15
C GLY A 55 3.65 -4.46 4.64
N VAL A 56 3.28 -3.48 5.48
CA VAL A 56 2.50 -2.32 5.04
C VAL A 56 3.40 -1.27 4.40
N TYR A 57 3.03 -0.83 3.20
CA TYR A 57 3.66 0.24 2.44
C TYR A 57 2.61 1.27 2.02
N GLY A 58 3.02 2.53 1.91
CA GLY A 58 2.18 3.59 1.34
C GLY A 58 1.85 3.31 -0.12
N ALA A 59 0.67 3.73 -0.58
CA ALA A 59 0.23 3.49 -1.96
C ALA A 59 1.17 4.13 -3.00
N GLU A 60 1.65 5.34 -2.73
CA GLU A 60 2.58 6.08 -3.60
C GLU A 60 3.96 5.42 -3.65
N GLU A 61 4.49 4.97 -2.51
CA GLU A 61 5.71 4.17 -2.46
C GLU A 61 5.56 2.88 -3.28
N LEU A 62 4.45 2.14 -3.11
CA LEU A 62 4.19 0.94 -3.90
C LEU A 62 4.11 1.25 -5.40
N LEU A 63 3.49 2.35 -5.80
CA LEU A 63 3.43 2.78 -7.20
C LEU A 63 4.84 3.01 -7.76
N ILE A 64 5.72 3.69 -7.02
CA ILE A 64 7.12 3.92 -7.42
C ILE A 64 7.85 2.58 -7.56
N MET A 65 7.70 1.68 -6.59
CA MET A 65 8.36 0.37 -6.59
C MET A 65 7.89 -0.56 -7.72
N MET A 66 6.62 -0.46 -8.12
CA MET A 66 6.05 -1.29 -9.20
C MET A 66 6.31 -0.73 -10.60
N ALA A 67 6.61 0.56 -10.71
CA ALA A 67 6.91 1.23 -11.98
C ALA A 67 8.42 1.21 -12.35
N ALA A 68 9.29 0.80 -11.41
CA ALA A 68 10.73 0.67 -11.59
C ALA A 68 11.15 -0.72 -12.07
#